data_AF-A0A1F4DW70-F1
#
_entry.id   AF-A0A1F4DW70-F1
#
_cell.length_a   1.000
_cell.length_b   1.000
_cell.length_c   1.000
_cell.angle_alpha   90.00
_cell.angle_beta   90.00
_cell.angle_gamma   90.00
#
_symmetry.space_group_name_H-M   'P 1'
#
loop_
_entity.id
_entity.type
_entity.pdbx_description
1 polymer ?
#
loop_
_entity_poly.entity_id
_entity_poly.type
_entity_poly.pdbx_seq_one_letter_code
_entity_poly.pdbx_strand_id
1 'polypeptide(L)'
;MEALDERSSRILGDLFQGTHSFREGVDALRYRANHEDDLDLLDELEQCGYLRRENEKYWLSLTALSEIDSSGARDILQKAETIFSSLKTYYRENPRDHLMLSDLAIRTGLDVEDIKECLSYMVEGSWWGGRSGDFFTADNPHIKPAEAILKYRQFADVAPRARIE
;
A
#
# COMPACT_ATOMS: atom_id res chain seq x y z
N MET A 1 -15.46 -13.45 8.23
CA MET A 1 -14.66 -13.14 7.04
C MET A 1 -14.82 -14.34 6.15
N GLU A 2 -15.66 -14.22 5.12
CA GLU A 2 -15.63 -15.21 4.04
C GLU A 2 -14.28 -15.08 3.38
N ALA A 3 -13.60 -16.22 3.18
CA ALA A 3 -12.34 -16.24 2.46
C ALA A 3 -12.63 -15.79 1.02
N LEU A 4 -11.74 -14.99 0.44
CA LEU A 4 -11.77 -14.70 -0.99
C LEU A 4 -11.88 -16.02 -1.77
N ASP A 5 -12.73 -16.05 -2.79
CA ASP A 5 -12.81 -17.22 -3.64
C ASP A 5 -11.47 -17.43 -4.38
N GLU A 6 -11.29 -18.64 -4.92
CA GLU A 6 -10.03 -19.04 -5.55
C GLU A 6 -9.67 -18.16 -6.75
N ARG A 7 -10.67 -17.65 -7.49
CA ARG A 7 -10.47 -16.83 -8.67
C ARG A 7 -10.01 -15.43 -8.28
N SER A 8 -10.67 -14.82 -7.30
CA SER A 8 -10.24 -13.53 -6.70
C SER A 8 -8.81 -13.61 -6.17
N SER A 9 -8.50 -14.66 -5.40
CA SER A 9 -7.17 -14.87 -4.82
C SER A 9 -6.08 -15.00 -5.90
N ARG A 10 -6.41 -15.64 -7.03
CA ARG A 10 -5.49 -15.78 -8.17
C ARG A 10 -5.20 -14.45 -8.85
N ILE A 11 -6.23 -13.65 -9.13
CA ILE A 11 -6.07 -12.32 -9.76
C ILE A 11 -5.26 -11.39 -8.85
N LEU A 12 -5.58 -11.33 -7.56
CA LEU A 12 -4.83 -10.51 -6.61
C LEU A 12 -3.38 -10.98 -6.46
N GLY A 13 -3.14 -12.30 -6.48
CA GLY A 13 -1.79 -12.87 -6.46
C GLY A 13 -0.98 -12.54 -7.71
N ASP A 14 -1.59 -12.58 -8.89
CA ASP A 14 -0.94 -12.22 -10.16
C ASP A 14 -0.61 -10.73 -10.22
N LEU A 15 -1.57 -9.87 -9.86
CA LEU A 15 -1.34 -8.43 -9.73
C LEU A 15 -0.25 -8.13 -8.69
N PHE A 16 -0.23 -8.86 -7.57
CA PHE A 16 0.81 -8.72 -6.55
C PHE A 16 2.20 -8.99 -7.13
N GLN A 17 2.36 -10.12 -7.83
CA GLN A 17 3.63 -10.45 -8.47
C GLN A 17 4.03 -9.41 -9.50
N GLY A 18 3.09 -8.88 -10.28
CA GLY A 18 3.31 -7.77 -11.20
C GLY A 18 3.82 -6.52 -10.47
N THR A 19 3.09 -6.04 -9.48
CA THR A 19 3.48 -4.84 -8.71
C THR A 19 4.80 -4.99 -7.98
N HIS A 20 5.03 -6.15 -7.36
CA HIS A 20 6.21 -6.41 -6.56
C HIS A 20 7.47 -6.57 -7.42
N SER A 21 7.36 -7.26 -8.56
CA SER A 21 8.49 -7.52 -9.44
C SER A 21 9.01 -6.26 -10.14
N PHE A 22 8.10 -5.36 -10.53
CA PHE A 22 8.46 -4.15 -11.27
C PHE A 22 8.49 -2.89 -10.40
N ARG A 23 8.09 -2.98 -9.12
CA ARG A 23 7.97 -1.85 -8.18
C ARG A 23 7.14 -0.70 -8.76
N GLU A 24 6.14 -1.04 -9.55
CA GLU A 24 5.20 -0.11 -10.18
C GLU A 24 3.83 -0.77 -10.36
N GLY A 25 2.77 0.04 -10.46
CA GLY A 25 1.44 -0.45 -10.77
C GLY A 25 1.35 -1.17 -12.12
N VAL A 26 0.48 -2.17 -12.21
CA VAL A 26 0.25 -2.96 -13.44
C VAL A 26 -0.63 -2.17 -14.41
N ASP A 27 -0.27 -2.09 -15.70
CA ASP A 27 -1.09 -1.41 -16.72
C ASP A 27 -2.52 -1.98 -16.75
N ALA A 28 -3.51 -1.19 -16.34
CA ALA A 28 -4.87 -1.66 -16.16
C ALA A 28 -5.55 -1.98 -17.49
N LEU A 29 -5.27 -1.21 -18.55
CA LEU A 29 -5.87 -1.43 -19.87
C LEU A 29 -5.39 -2.76 -20.45
N ARG A 30 -4.07 -2.98 -20.44
CA ARG A 30 -3.46 -4.20 -20.94
C ARG A 30 -3.82 -5.41 -20.09
N TYR A 31 -3.89 -5.25 -18.76
CA TYR A 31 -4.28 -6.33 -17.86
C TYR A 31 -5.71 -6.80 -18.16
N ARG A 32 -6.66 -5.87 -18.27
CA ARG A 32 -8.06 -6.15 -18.63
C ARG A 32 -8.19 -6.80 -20.00
N ALA A 33 -7.46 -6.31 -21.00
CA ALA A 33 -7.48 -6.89 -22.35
C ALA A 33 -7.01 -8.35 -22.38
N ASN A 34 -6.11 -8.74 -21.47
CA ASN A 34 -5.63 -10.12 -21.35
C ASN A 34 -6.52 -11.00 -20.45
N HIS A 35 -7.49 -10.41 -19.74
CA HIS A 35 -8.38 -11.07 -18.79
C HIS A 35 -9.85 -10.75 -19.10
N GLU A 36 -10.24 -10.91 -20.38
CA GLU A 36 -11.58 -10.54 -20.85
C GLU A 36 -12.72 -11.30 -20.14
N ASP A 37 -12.45 -12.54 -19.70
CA ASP A 37 -13.40 -13.37 -18.96
C ASP A 37 -13.53 -12.96 -17.48
N ASP A 38 -12.64 -12.10 -16.98
CA ASP A 38 -12.58 -11.65 -15.58
C ASP A 38 -13.00 -10.18 -15.40
N LEU A 39 -13.53 -9.51 -16.43
CA LEU A 39 -13.84 -8.07 -16.36
C LEU A 39 -14.82 -7.72 -15.23
N ASP A 40 -15.90 -8.48 -15.07
CA ASP A 40 -16.88 -8.27 -14.00
C ASP A 40 -16.23 -8.47 -12.61
N LEU A 41 -15.32 -9.44 -12.49
CA LEU A 41 -14.58 -9.69 -11.25
C LEU A 41 -13.60 -8.56 -10.94
N LEU A 42 -12.90 -8.02 -11.95
CA LEU A 42 -12.01 -6.87 -11.77
C LEU A 42 -12.78 -5.65 -11.31
N ASP A 43 -13.96 -5.40 -11.89
CA ASP A 43 -14.84 -4.32 -11.48
C ASP A 43 -15.34 -4.50 -10.03
N GLU A 44 -15.67 -5.73 -9.64
CA GLU A 44 -16.05 -6.08 -8.26
C GLU A 44 -14.88 -5.88 -7.28
N LEU A 45 -13.68 -6.34 -7.62
CA LEU A 45 -12.49 -6.15 -6.78
C LEU A 45 -12.11 -4.68 -6.61
N GLU A 46 -12.30 -3.85 -7.64
CA GLU A 46 -12.19 -2.38 -7.53
C GLU A 46 -13.26 -1.81 -6.59
N GLN A 47 -14.53 -2.20 -6.78
CA GLN A 47 -15.65 -1.71 -5.98
C GLN A 47 -15.55 -2.08 -4.50
N CYS A 48 -15.09 -3.30 -4.21
CA CYS A 48 -14.87 -3.82 -2.86
C CYS A 48 -13.60 -3.25 -2.19
N GLY A 49 -12.81 -2.46 -2.92
CA GLY A 49 -11.60 -1.82 -2.39
C GLY A 49 -10.41 -2.76 -2.27
N TYR A 50 -10.39 -3.87 -3.01
CA TYR A 50 -9.21 -4.75 -3.14
C TYR A 50 -8.22 -4.20 -4.18
N LEU A 51 -8.72 -3.52 -5.21
CA LEU A 51 -7.93 -2.88 -6.25
C LEU A 51 -8.11 -1.37 -6.23
N ARG A 52 -7.00 -0.66 -6.43
CA ARG A 52 -6.98 0.76 -6.71
C ARG A 52 -6.51 0.99 -8.13
N ARG A 53 -7.25 1.82 -8.86
CA ARG A 53 -6.86 2.26 -10.20
C ARG A 53 -6.42 3.73 -10.15
N GLU A 54 -5.13 3.95 -10.32
CA GLU A 54 -4.51 5.28 -10.27
C GLU A 54 -3.58 5.44 -11.47
N ASN A 55 -3.71 6.55 -12.22
CA ASN A 55 -2.90 6.84 -13.41
C ASN A 55 -2.85 5.67 -14.42
N GLU A 56 -4.02 5.09 -14.73
CA GLU A 56 -4.17 3.96 -15.65
C GLU A 56 -3.48 2.65 -15.21
N LYS A 57 -3.05 2.58 -13.95
CA LYS A 57 -2.41 1.40 -13.37
C LYS A 57 -3.23 0.83 -12.22
N TYR A 58 -3.23 -0.50 -12.11
CA TYR A 58 -3.70 -1.23 -10.94
C TYR A 58 -2.64 -1.30 -9.86
N TRP A 59 -3.09 -1.02 -8.65
CA TRP A 59 -2.35 -1.19 -7.41
C TRP A 59 -3.21 -2.01 -6.45
N LEU A 60 -2.58 -2.87 -5.67
CA LEU A 60 -3.29 -3.54 -4.59
C LEU A 60 -3.53 -2.55 -3.45
N SER A 61 -4.71 -2.66 -2.84
CA SER A 61 -4.99 -1.99 -1.58
C SER A 61 -4.28 -2.67 -0.42
N LEU A 62 -4.26 -1.99 0.72
CA LEU A 62 -3.78 -2.61 1.96
C LEU A 62 -4.68 -3.80 2.35
N THR A 63 -5.98 -3.68 2.08
CA THR A 63 -6.98 -4.74 2.30
C THR A 63 -6.67 -5.97 1.47
N ALA A 64 -6.36 -5.84 0.18
CA ALA A 64 -5.94 -6.97 -0.63
C ALA A 64 -4.64 -7.60 -0.13
N LEU A 65 -3.65 -6.77 0.23
CA LEU A 65 -2.38 -7.26 0.74
C LEU A 65 -2.54 -8.13 2.01
N SER A 66 -3.50 -7.80 2.89
CA SER A 66 -3.77 -8.60 4.09
C SER A 66 -4.44 -9.95 3.83
N GLU A 67 -5.09 -10.13 2.68
CA GLU A 67 -5.74 -11.38 2.30
C GLU A 67 -4.83 -12.31 1.47
N ILE A 68 -3.72 -11.78 0.92
CA ILE A 68 -2.78 -12.57 0.13
C ILE A 68 -1.88 -13.40 1.06
N ASP A 69 -2.05 -14.72 1.03
CA ASP A 69 -1.22 -15.65 1.80
C ASP A 69 0.14 -15.90 1.13
N SER A 70 0.99 -14.88 1.08
CA SER A 70 2.36 -14.98 0.54
C SER A 70 3.42 -14.45 1.52
N SER A 71 4.63 -15.02 1.46
CA SER A 71 5.75 -14.52 2.26
C SER A 71 6.10 -13.07 1.93
N GLY A 72 5.99 -12.66 0.66
CA GLY A 72 6.23 -11.29 0.23
C GLY A 72 5.22 -10.30 0.81
N ALA A 73 3.93 -10.64 0.80
CA ALA A 73 2.90 -9.81 1.40
C ALA A 73 3.13 -9.61 2.91
N ARG A 74 3.48 -10.69 3.62
CA ARG A 74 3.81 -10.62 5.06
C ARG A 74 5.05 -9.75 5.33
N ASP A 75 6.08 -9.85 4.49
CA ASP A 75 7.29 -9.02 4.60
C ASP A 75 6.97 -7.53 4.42
N ILE A 76 6.18 -7.17 3.40
CA ILE A 76 5.74 -5.79 3.16
C ILE A 76 4.93 -5.26 4.35
N LEU A 77 3.99 -6.05 4.89
CA LEU A 77 3.20 -5.64 6.06
C LEU A 77 4.07 -5.43 7.30
N GLN A 78 5.09 -6.27 7.52
CA GLN A 78 6.02 -6.12 8.63
C GLN A 78 6.92 -4.88 8.50
N LYS A 79 7.39 -4.60 7.28
CA LYS A 79 8.14 -3.37 6.97
C LYS A 79 7.26 -2.14 7.13
N ALA A 80 6.01 -2.18 6.67
CA ALA A 80 5.04 -1.11 6.83
C ALA A 80 4.76 -0.81 8.32
N GLU A 81 4.65 -1.83 9.17
CA GLU A 81 4.52 -1.67 10.63
C GLU A 81 5.74 -0.96 11.25
N THR A 82 6.95 -1.32 10.79
CA THR A 82 8.21 -0.70 11.22
C THR A 82 8.26 0.77 10.81
N ILE A 83 7.91 1.07 9.56
CA ILE A 83 7.82 2.44 9.02
C ILE A 83 6.79 3.24 9.81
N PHE A 84 5.59 2.71 10.01
CA PHE A 84 4.51 3.38 10.74
C PHE A 84 4.92 3.73 12.17
N SER A 85 5.54 2.79 12.89
CA SER A 85 6.03 3.00 14.25
C SER A 85 7.12 4.08 14.32
N SER A 86 8.02 4.10 13.34
CA SER A 86 9.04 5.15 13.19
C SER A 86 8.41 6.52 12.93
N LEU A 87 7.42 6.60 12.04
CA LEU A 87 6.70 7.84 11.73
C LEU A 87 5.91 8.38 12.90
N LYS A 88 5.25 7.50 13.64
CA LYS A 88 4.52 7.87 14.84
C LYS A 88 5.45 8.44 15.92
N THR A 89 6.65 7.87 16.04
CA THR A 89 7.68 8.39 16.96
C THR A 89 8.20 9.75 16.46
N TYR A 90 8.53 9.86 15.18
CA TYR A 90 8.96 11.11 14.57
C TYR A 90 7.93 12.24 14.73
N TYR A 91 6.63 11.95 14.55
CA TYR A 91 5.58 12.94 14.74
C TYR A 91 5.53 13.49 16.18
N ARG A 92 5.76 12.65 17.19
CA ARG A 92 5.80 13.11 18.60
C ARG A 92 6.97 14.05 18.86
N GLU A 93 8.10 13.81 18.18
CA GLU A 93 9.30 14.63 18.28
C GLU A 93 9.18 15.92 17.46
N ASN A 94 8.59 15.85 16.26
CA ASN A 94 8.59 16.91 15.24
C ASN A 94 7.22 17.04 14.54
N PRO A 95 6.15 17.47 15.24
CA PRO A 95 4.76 17.36 14.77
C PRO A 95 4.38 18.21 13.55
N ARG A 96 5.25 19.11 13.10
CA ARG A 96 4.97 20.02 11.97
C ARG A 96 5.87 19.78 10.75
N ASP A 97 6.90 18.96 10.92
CA ASP A 97 7.97 18.81 9.95
C ASP A 97 7.69 17.67 8.98
N HIS A 98 8.30 17.75 7.82
CA HIS A 98 8.34 16.63 6.88
C HIS A 98 9.60 15.79 7.15
N LEU A 99 9.50 14.50 6.90
CA LEU A 99 10.59 13.56 6.94
C LEU A 99 10.96 13.15 5.51
N MET A 100 12.24 13.27 5.15
CA MET A 100 12.75 12.76 3.88
C MET A 100 12.81 11.23 3.94
N LEU A 101 12.55 10.57 2.81
CA LEU A 101 12.64 9.11 2.73
C LEU A 101 14.04 8.58 3.05
N SER A 102 15.10 9.34 2.71
CA SER A 102 16.48 9.03 3.08
C SER A 102 16.69 8.99 4.60
N ASP A 103 16.08 9.92 5.33
CA ASP A 103 16.19 9.97 6.79
C ASP A 103 15.35 8.86 7.44
N LEU A 104 14.20 8.54 6.84
CA LEU A 104 13.39 7.41 7.27
C LEU A 104 14.15 6.08 7.06
N ALA A 105 14.88 5.92 5.96
CA ALA A 105 15.75 4.77 5.71
C ALA A 105 16.80 4.62 6.80
N ILE A 106 17.49 5.70 7.17
CA ILE A 106 18.46 5.68 8.29
C ILE A 106 17.78 5.29 9.61
N ARG A 107 16.59 5.84 9.90
CA ARG A 107 15.86 5.56 11.15
C ARG A 107 15.36 4.12 11.25
N THR A 108 14.98 3.52 10.14
CA THR A 108 14.37 2.17 10.10
C THR A 108 15.38 1.08 9.76
N GLY A 109 16.53 1.42 9.18
CA GLY A 109 17.50 0.48 8.62
C GLY A 109 17.02 -0.18 7.32
N LEU A 110 15.91 0.27 6.74
CA LEU A 110 15.36 -0.24 5.49
C LEU A 110 15.96 0.47 4.28
N ASP A 111 15.95 -0.21 3.14
CA ASP A 111 16.29 0.42 1.86
C ASP A 111 15.22 1.45 1.45
N VAL A 112 15.65 2.52 0.78
CA VAL A 112 14.74 3.58 0.33
C VAL A 112 13.69 3.03 -0.62
N GLU A 113 14.03 2.09 -1.49
CA GLU A 113 13.08 1.53 -2.44
C GLU A 113 12.04 0.62 -1.75
N ASP A 114 12.46 -0.13 -0.72
CA ASP A 114 11.53 -0.91 0.11
C ASP A 114 10.56 0.02 0.86
N ILE A 115 11.04 1.19 1.30
CA ILE A 115 10.19 2.22 1.90
C ILE A 115 9.20 2.77 0.89
N LYS A 116 9.63 3.11 -0.34
CA LYS A 116 8.73 3.61 -1.40
C LYS A 116 7.63 2.60 -1.70
N GLU A 117 8.00 1.32 -1.85
CA GLU A 117 7.07 0.22 -2.06
C GLU A 117 6.06 0.12 -0.93
N CYS A 118 6.52 0.05 0.33
CA CYS A 118 5.61 -0.01 1.47
C CYS A 118 4.66 1.21 1.52
N LEU A 119 5.19 2.43 1.39
CA LEU A 119 4.39 3.65 1.43
C LEU A 119 3.32 3.69 0.33
N SER A 120 3.55 3.04 -0.82
CA SER A 120 2.56 2.93 -1.91
C SER A 120 1.32 2.11 -1.53
N TYR A 121 1.46 1.15 -0.62
CA TYR A 121 0.35 0.40 -0.03
C TYR A 121 -0.30 1.14 1.15
N MET A 122 0.46 2.00 1.83
CA MET A 122 -0.04 2.69 3.02
C MET A 122 -0.88 3.95 2.72
N VAL A 123 -1.01 4.34 1.45
CA VAL A 123 -1.61 5.63 1.05
C VAL A 123 -3.08 5.80 1.45
N GLU A 124 -3.79 4.70 1.72
CA GLU A 124 -5.18 4.68 2.13
C GLU A 124 -5.40 5.14 3.59
N GLY A 125 -4.33 5.16 4.40
CA GLY A 125 -4.44 5.52 5.81
C GLY A 125 -4.76 7.00 6.00
N SER A 126 -5.72 7.33 6.87
CA SER A 126 -6.08 8.74 7.15
C SER A 126 -5.06 9.52 8.01
N TRP A 127 -3.87 8.95 8.22
CA TRP A 127 -2.83 9.48 9.11
C TRP A 127 -1.82 10.40 8.41
N TRP A 128 -1.94 10.61 7.11
CA TRP A 128 -1.11 11.57 6.36
C TRP A 128 -1.53 13.02 6.64
N GLY A 129 -0.55 13.89 6.85
CA GLY A 129 -0.69 15.36 6.78
C GLY A 129 -0.14 15.96 5.48
N GLY A 130 0.56 15.16 4.69
CA GLY A 130 1.10 15.48 3.38
C GLY A 130 2.08 14.40 2.91
N ARG A 131 2.26 14.25 1.60
CA ARG A 131 3.27 13.37 1.00
C ARG A 131 3.62 13.82 -0.41
N SER A 132 4.77 13.37 -0.92
CA SER A 132 5.03 13.37 -2.36
C SER A 132 3.95 12.58 -3.10
N GLY A 133 3.51 13.09 -4.26
CA GLY A 133 2.45 12.47 -5.06
C GLY A 133 2.82 11.07 -5.54
N ASP A 134 4.02 10.95 -6.11
CA ASP A 134 4.65 9.68 -6.49
C ASP A 134 6.05 9.60 -5.86
N PHE A 135 6.28 8.55 -5.07
CA PHE A 135 7.55 8.35 -4.39
C PHE A 135 8.65 7.81 -5.30
N PHE A 136 8.31 7.19 -6.43
CA PHE A 136 9.26 6.59 -7.35
C PHE A 136 9.89 7.62 -8.29
N THR A 137 9.15 8.66 -8.65
CA THR A 137 9.58 9.69 -9.62
C THR A 137 9.97 11.02 -8.99
N ALA A 138 9.68 11.26 -7.70
CA ALA A 138 10.05 12.50 -7.04
C ALA A 138 11.56 12.59 -6.75
N ASP A 139 12.16 13.75 -7.03
CA ASP A 139 13.59 14.01 -6.76
C ASP A 139 13.94 13.96 -5.27
N ASN A 140 13.06 14.50 -4.41
CA ASN A 140 13.21 14.52 -2.95
C ASN A 140 11.91 14.02 -2.30
N PRO A 141 11.66 12.71 -2.32
CA PRO A 141 10.43 12.16 -1.80
C PRO A 141 10.37 12.34 -0.29
N HIS A 142 9.24 12.85 0.19
CA HIS A 142 9.03 13.17 1.59
C HIS A 142 7.62 12.83 2.04
N ILE A 143 7.47 12.74 3.35
CA ILE A 143 6.21 12.44 4.03
C ILE A 143 6.04 13.34 5.23
N LYS A 144 4.80 13.70 5.52
CA LYS A 144 4.42 14.47 6.70
C LYS A 144 3.29 13.73 7.40
N PRO A 145 3.53 13.09 8.55
CA PRO A 145 2.46 12.52 9.35
C PRO A 145 1.52 13.62 9.88
N ALA A 146 0.23 13.30 10.01
CA ALA A 146 -0.75 14.12 10.70
C ALA A 146 -0.98 13.60 12.12
N GLU A 147 -1.62 14.42 12.97
CA GLU A 147 -2.01 14.04 14.33
C GLU A 147 -2.82 12.74 14.39
N ALA A 148 -3.59 12.44 13.33
CA ALA A 148 -4.39 11.22 13.25
C ALA A 148 -3.53 9.93 13.37
N ILE A 149 -2.22 9.98 13.08
CA ILE A 149 -1.30 8.85 13.32
C ILE A 149 -1.28 8.39 14.79
N LEU A 150 -1.57 9.29 15.74
CA LEU A 150 -1.59 8.97 17.16
C LEU A 150 -2.82 8.15 17.57
N LYS A 151 -3.89 8.15 16.77
CA LYS A 151 -5.14 7.43 17.04
C LYS A 151 -5.00 5.92 16.90
N TYR A 152 -4.07 5.46 16.07
CA TYR A 152 -3.82 4.05 15.79
C TYR A 152 -2.73 3.54 16.72
N ARG A 153 -2.86 2.34 17.29
CA ARG A 153 -1.80 1.77 18.13
C ARG A 153 -0.65 1.25 17.28
N GLN A 154 -1.01 0.54 16.21
CA GLN A 154 -0.14 -0.16 15.26
C GLN A 154 -0.67 0.03 13.83
N PHE A 155 0.15 -0.27 12.81
CA PHE A 155 -0.26 -0.11 11.41
C PHE A 155 -1.41 -1.05 11.03
N ALA A 156 -1.46 -2.25 11.61
CA ALA A 156 -2.60 -3.17 11.41
C ALA A 156 -3.97 -2.56 11.78
N ASP A 157 -4.01 -1.50 12.61
CA ASP A 157 -5.26 -0.80 12.95
C ASP A 157 -5.72 0.17 11.84
N VAL A 158 -4.85 0.46 10.86
CA VAL A 158 -5.11 1.38 9.74
C VAL A 158 -5.90 0.68 8.62
N ALA A 159 -5.71 -0.64 8.45
CA ALA A 159 -6.35 -1.39 7.38
C ALA A 159 -7.88 -1.29 7.48
N PRO A 160 -8.57 -0.82 6.43
CA PRO A 160 -10.01 -0.88 6.40
C PRO A 160 -10.43 -2.36 6.40
N ARG A 161 -11.33 -2.72 7.32
CA ARG A 161 -12.00 -4.03 7.27
C ARG A 161 -12.90 -4.03 6.04
N ALA A 162 -12.59 -4.84 5.03
CA ALA A 162 -13.49 -5.06 3.91
C ALA A 162 -14.89 -5.41 4.46
N ARG A 163 -15.92 -4.73 3.95
CA ARG A 163 -17.30 -5.18 4.12
C ARG A 163 -17.67 -5.92 2.84
N ILE A 164 -17.73 -7.24 2.94
CA ILE A 164 -18.52 -8.04 2.00
C ILE A 164 -19.94 -7.97 2.58
N GLU A 165 -20.85 -7.28 1.90
CA GLU A 165 -22.29 -7.30 2.21
C GLU A 165 -22.99 -8.40 1.42
#